data_AF-A0A2V6RW10-F1
#
_entry.id   AF-A0A2V6RW10-F1
#
_cell.length_a   1.000
_cell.length_b   1.000
_cell.length_c   1.000
_cell.angle_alpha   90.00
_cell.angle_beta   90.00
_cell.angle_gamma   90.00
#
_symmetry.space_group_name_H-M   'P 1'
#
loop_
_entity.id
_entity.type
_entity.pdbx_description
1 polymer ?
#
loop_
_entity_poly.entity_id
_entity_poly.type
_entity_poly.pdbx_seq_one_letter_code
_entity_poly.pdbx_strand_id
1 'polypeptide(L)'
;MGWLMDRSLPVWVLAALALVLLMALPLGWLSYMSVSSETGATLSHYREVFTDPHLQKALWNTVVLAFWVGLASLAIGSPIAWLTARTDLPGKRLIRGLILASFVTPPFLGAFAWVMLAGPNAGLLNKLYRAWTGAAEPLVNIFSMPGLIFVVSIYTFPYVFIMLANTLELIASDLEDAAS
;
A
#
# COMPACT_ATOMS: atom_id res chain seq x y z
N MET A 1 32.78 -23.96 -22.59
CA MET A 1 33.51 -22.68 -22.39
C MET A 1 33.30 -21.82 -23.63
N GLY A 2 32.16 -21.16 -23.74
CA GLY A 2 31.74 -20.44 -24.94
C GLY A 2 30.78 -19.33 -24.54
N TRP A 3 31.33 -18.27 -23.95
CA TRP A 3 30.70 -16.96 -23.85
C TRP A 3 30.54 -16.41 -25.28
N LEU A 4 29.55 -16.92 -26.01
CA LEU A 4 29.13 -16.29 -27.26
C LEU A 4 28.56 -14.94 -26.87
N MET A 5 29.24 -13.89 -27.33
CA MET A 5 28.87 -12.50 -27.19
C MET A 5 27.42 -12.33 -27.67
N ASP A 6 26.47 -12.31 -26.72
CA ASP A 6 25.06 -12.19 -27.02
C ASP A 6 24.84 -10.83 -27.69
N ARG A 7 24.52 -10.85 -28.98
CA ARG A 7 24.37 -9.62 -29.79
C ARG A 7 23.23 -8.75 -29.29
N SER A 8 22.35 -9.28 -28.43
CA SER A 8 21.29 -8.52 -27.76
C SER A 8 21.76 -7.75 -26.52
N LEU A 9 22.92 -8.11 -25.93
CA LEU A 9 23.49 -7.45 -24.76
C LEU A 9 23.62 -5.91 -24.91
N PRO A 10 24.16 -5.36 -26.02
CA PRO A 10 24.19 -3.91 -26.20
C PRO A 10 22.80 -3.28 -26.26
N VAL A 11 21.80 -3.98 -26.80
CA VAL A 11 20.40 -3.50 -26.83
C VAL A 11 19.83 -3.43 -25.42
N TRP A 12 20.04 -4.47 -24.59
CA TRP A 12 19.61 -4.46 -23.20
C TRP A 12 20.33 -3.41 -22.35
N VAL A 13 21.63 -3.20 -22.57
CA VAL A 13 22.41 -2.15 -21.90
C VAL A 13 21.89 -0.76 -22.28
N LEU A 14 21.65 -0.51 -23.58
CA LEU A 14 21.08 0.75 -24.05
C LEU A 14 19.66 0.98 -23.50
N ALA A 15 18.82 -0.06 -23.47
CA ALA A 15 17.48 0.01 -22.90
C ALA A 15 17.54 0.32 -21.39
N ALA A 16 18.42 -0.35 -20.64
CA ALA A 16 18.63 -0.09 -19.22
C ALA A 16 19.12 1.34 -18.98
N LEU A 17 20.11 1.82 -19.77
CA LEU A 17 20.60 3.20 -19.69
C LEU A 17 19.51 4.21 -20.02
N ALA A 18 18.69 3.95 -21.04
CA ALA A 18 17.57 4.81 -21.40
C ALA A 18 16.53 4.87 -20.26
N LEU A 19 16.21 3.75 -19.63
CA LEU A 19 15.31 3.69 -18.47
C LEU A 19 15.89 4.46 -17.27
N VAL A 20 17.17 4.24 -16.96
CA VAL A 20 17.87 4.96 -15.88
C VAL A 20 17.86 6.45 -16.16
N LEU A 21 18.18 6.88 -17.38
CA LEU A 21 18.17 8.29 -17.76
C LEU A 21 16.75 8.87 -17.65
N LEU A 22 15.74 8.15 -18.14
CA LEU A 22 14.34 8.57 -18.08
C LEU A 22 13.84 8.74 -16.64
N MET A 23 14.27 7.89 -15.71
CA MET A 23 13.94 8.03 -14.29
C MET A 23 14.79 9.09 -13.58
N ALA A 24 16.08 9.16 -13.91
CA ALA A 24 17.03 10.06 -13.26
C ALA A 24 16.80 11.53 -13.66
N LEU A 25 16.34 11.82 -14.88
CA LEU A 25 16.07 13.19 -15.32
C LEU A 25 15.02 13.92 -14.46
N PRO A 26 13.78 13.41 -14.29
CA PRO A 26 12.79 14.10 -13.47
C PRO A 26 13.18 14.11 -11.99
N LEU A 27 13.81 13.05 -11.47
CA LEU A 27 14.29 13.01 -10.08
C LEU A 27 15.42 14.02 -9.85
N GLY A 28 16.37 14.12 -10.78
CA GLY A 28 17.45 15.09 -10.75
C GLY A 28 16.92 16.51 -10.85
N TRP A 29 15.92 16.75 -11.71
CA TRP A 29 15.25 18.04 -11.82
C TRP A 29 14.52 18.44 -10.54
N LEU A 30 13.77 17.51 -9.93
CA LEU A 30 13.14 17.72 -8.62
C LEU A 30 14.17 18.01 -7.52
N SER A 31 15.30 17.28 -7.52
CA SER A 31 16.39 17.48 -6.57
C SER A 31 17.08 18.84 -6.74
N TYR A 32 17.18 19.32 -7.99
CA TYR A 32 17.69 20.65 -8.28
C TYR A 32 16.71 21.74 -7.82
N MET A 33 15.41 21.57 -8.11
CA MET A 33 14.37 22.50 -7.68
C MET A 33 14.23 22.57 -6.15
N SER A 34 14.43 21.47 -5.44
CA SER A 34 14.32 21.45 -3.97
C SER A 34 15.39 22.30 -3.28
N VAL A 35 16.51 22.59 -3.96
CA VAL A 35 17.59 23.47 -3.46
C VAL A 35 17.69 24.79 -4.21
N SER A 36 16.74 25.12 -5.08
CA SER A 36 16.78 26.33 -5.92
C SER A 36 15.61 27.27 -5.63
N SER A 37 15.86 28.58 -5.63
CA SER A 37 14.87 29.65 -5.61
C SER A 37 15.14 30.65 -6.73
N GLU A 38 14.26 31.63 -6.91
CA GLU A 38 14.44 32.75 -7.86
C GLU A 38 15.74 33.55 -7.63
N THR A 39 16.29 33.48 -6.41
CA THR A 39 17.47 34.25 -5.98
C THR A 39 18.76 33.41 -5.89
N GLY A 40 18.71 32.11 -6.18
CA GLY A 40 19.88 31.22 -6.15
C GLY A 40 19.65 29.92 -5.39
N ALA A 41 20.71 29.31 -4.86
CA ALA A 41 20.61 28.10 -4.06
C ALA A 41 20.01 28.41 -2.67
N THR A 42 19.03 27.63 -2.23
CA THR A 42 18.32 27.82 -0.96
C THR A 42 18.06 26.50 -0.25
N LEU A 43 17.90 26.56 1.08
CA LEU A 43 17.38 25.47 1.92
C LEU A 43 16.03 25.83 2.55
N SER A 44 15.40 26.94 2.10
CA SER A 44 14.14 27.44 2.63
C SER A 44 13.01 26.41 2.52
N HIS A 45 12.95 25.66 1.42
CA HIS A 45 11.94 24.62 1.20
C HIS A 45 12.02 23.50 2.26
N TYR A 46 13.23 23.09 2.64
CA TYR A 46 13.41 22.10 3.71
C TYR A 46 13.04 22.67 5.08
N ARG A 47 13.39 23.93 5.33
CA ARG A 47 12.96 24.61 6.57
C ARG A 47 11.45 24.67 6.65
N GLU A 48 10.78 24.99 5.55
CA GLU A 48 9.32 25.08 5.45
C GLU A 48 8.64 23.76 5.82
N VAL A 49 9.17 22.61 5.37
CA VAL A 49 8.67 21.28 5.77
C VAL A 49 8.64 21.11 7.30
N PHE A 50 9.62 21.65 8.01
CA PHE A 50 9.71 21.57 9.46
C PHE A 50 9.09 22.76 10.20
N THR A 51 8.60 23.79 9.50
CA THR A 51 7.99 24.96 10.15
C THR A 51 6.53 25.18 9.80
N ASP A 52 6.06 24.69 8.65
CA ASP A 52 4.65 24.78 8.26
C ASP A 52 3.81 23.72 9.00
N PRO A 53 2.84 24.13 9.85
CA PRO A 53 1.98 23.20 10.57
C PRO A 53 1.17 22.26 9.65
N HIS A 54 0.85 22.67 8.42
CA HIS A 54 0.10 21.83 7.48
C HIS A 54 0.95 20.67 6.98
N LEU A 55 2.21 20.95 6.61
CA LEU A 55 3.17 19.93 6.18
C LEU A 55 3.50 18.97 7.33
N GLN A 56 3.76 19.51 8.53
CA GLN A 56 3.99 18.68 9.72
C GLN A 56 2.79 17.77 10.03
N LYS A 57 1.56 18.29 9.95
CA LYS A 57 0.35 17.50 10.17
C LYS A 57 0.18 16.42 9.10
N ALA A 58 0.46 16.74 7.84
CA ALA A 58 0.42 15.75 6.76
C ALA A 58 1.43 14.63 6.98
N LEU A 59 2.69 14.97 7.31
CA LEU A 59 3.74 14.00 7.63
C LEU A 59 3.34 13.10 8.80
N TRP A 60 2.84 13.69 9.89
CA TRP A 60 2.40 12.93 11.05
C TRP A 60 1.23 11.99 10.72
N ASN A 61 0.24 12.48 9.99
CA ASN A 61 -0.88 11.66 9.51
C ASN A 61 -0.40 10.49 8.66
N THR A 62 0.58 10.69 7.77
CA THR A 62 1.15 9.62 6.96
C THR A 62 1.86 8.57 7.81
N VAL A 63 2.65 8.97 8.80
CA VAL A 63 3.35 8.04 9.70
C VAL A 63 2.34 7.22 10.51
N VAL A 64 1.35 7.88 11.11
CA VAL A 64 0.28 7.23 11.89
C VAL A 64 -0.50 6.25 11.00
N LEU A 65 -0.91 6.70 9.80
CA LEU A 65 -1.63 5.86 8.86
C LEU A 65 -0.81 4.64 8.46
N ALA A 66 0.45 4.82 8.07
CA ALA A 66 1.33 3.72 7.64
C ALA A 66 1.56 2.69 8.75
N PHE A 67 1.79 3.16 9.98
CA PHE A 67 1.98 2.29 11.13
C PHE A 67 0.74 1.43 11.41
N TRP A 68 -0.44 2.04 11.50
CA TRP A 68 -1.67 1.32 11.81
C TRP A 68 -2.15 0.44 10.67
N VAL A 69 -1.98 0.86 9.42
CA VAL A 69 -2.24 0.02 8.24
C VAL A 69 -1.32 -1.20 8.22
N GLY A 70 -0.03 -1.01 8.51
CA GLY A 70 0.93 -2.12 8.61
C GLY A 70 0.51 -3.11 9.69
N LEU A 71 0.16 -2.61 10.88
CA LEU A 71 -0.28 -3.46 12.00
C LEU A 71 -1.59 -4.20 11.68
N ALA A 72 -2.59 -3.52 11.13
CA ALA A 72 -3.86 -4.15 10.73
C ALA A 72 -3.66 -5.17 9.61
N SER A 73 -2.80 -4.87 8.63
CA SER A 73 -2.44 -5.79 7.54
C SER A 73 -1.73 -7.04 8.06
N LEU A 74 -0.86 -6.89 9.06
CA LEU A 74 -0.24 -8.03 9.76
C LEU A 74 -1.27 -8.84 10.55
N ALA A 75 -2.15 -8.18 11.29
CA ALA A 75 -3.18 -8.83 12.09
C ALA A 75 -4.17 -9.64 11.23
N ILE A 76 -4.44 -9.21 10.00
CA ILE A 76 -5.34 -9.91 9.06
C ILE A 76 -4.56 -10.94 8.23
N GLY A 77 -3.46 -10.52 7.59
CA GLY A 77 -2.74 -11.34 6.61
C GLY A 77 -2.00 -12.52 7.23
N SER A 78 -1.39 -12.34 8.41
CA SER A 78 -0.54 -13.37 9.03
C SER A 78 -1.33 -14.61 9.45
N PRO A 79 -2.48 -14.50 10.16
CA PRO A 79 -3.28 -15.67 10.52
C PRO A 79 -3.78 -16.44 9.29
N ILE A 80 -4.24 -15.73 8.25
CA ILE A 80 -4.74 -16.36 7.02
C ILE A 80 -3.59 -17.06 6.28
N ALA A 81 -2.41 -16.44 6.22
CA ALA A 81 -1.22 -17.03 5.62
C ALA A 81 -0.84 -18.33 6.35
N TRP A 82 -0.76 -18.29 7.67
CA TRP A 82 -0.45 -19.46 8.48
C TRP A 82 -1.48 -20.58 8.30
N LEU A 83 -2.78 -20.28 8.39
CA LEU A 83 -3.84 -21.27 8.18
C LEU A 83 -3.75 -21.91 6.77
N THR A 84 -3.58 -21.11 5.73
CA THR A 84 -3.57 -21.67 4.36
C THR A 84 -2.28 -22.40 3.96
N ALA A 85 -1.17 -22.15 4.66
CA ALA A 85 0.13 -22.77 4.40
C ALA A 85 0.39 -23.99 5.30
N ARG A 86 0.01 -23.93 6.59
CA ARG A 86 0.38 -24.93 7.60
C ARG A 86 -0.73 -25.86 8.04
N THR A 87 -2.00 -25.57 7.74
CA THR A 87 -3.11 -26.44 8.12
C THR A 87 -3.80 -27.08 6.91
N ASP A 88 -4.66 -28.05 7.19
CA ASP A 88 -5.54 -28.74 6.24
C ASP A 88 -6.84 -27.97 5.97
N LEU A 89 -6.82 -26.64 6.13
CA LEU A 89 -7.97 -25.76 6.00
C LEU A 89 -8.81 -26.06 4.75
N PRO A 90 -10.10 -26.45 4.90
CA PRO A 90 -10.98 -26.68 3.76
C PRO A 90 -11.17 -25.38 2.96
N GLY A 91 -11.13 -25.48 1.63
CA GLY A 91 -11.31 -24.31 0.77
C GLY A 91 -10.09 -23.36 0.68
N LYS A 92 -8.90 -23.75 1.17
CA LYS A 92 -7.68 -22.91 1.10
C LYS A 92 -7.35 -22.36 -0.30
N ARG A 93 -7.64 -23.12 -1.36
CA ARG A 93 -7.47 -22.67 -2.76
C ARG A 93 -8.41 -21.53 -3.12
N LEU A 94 -9.67 -21.57 -2.65
CA LEU A 94 -10.63 -20.49 -2.88
C LEU A 94 -10.23 -19.23 -2.12
N ILE A 95 -9.84 -19.36 -0.84
CA ILE A 95 -9.35 -18.23 -0.03
C ILE A 95 -8.18 -17.55 -0.72
N ARG A 96 -7.17 -18.33 -1.14
CA ARG A 96 -6.03 -17.84 -1.92
C ARG A 96 -6.45 -17.15 -3.20
N GLY A 97 -7.35 -17.76 -3.96
CA GLY A 97 -7.90 -17.19 -5.19
C GLY A 97 -8.60 -15.85 -4.96
N LEU A 98 -9.42 -15.72 -3.91
CA LEU A 98 -10.13 -14.48 -3.59
C LEU A 98 -9.17 -13.36 -3.15
N ILE A 99 -8.16 -13.69 -2.33
CA ILE A 99 -7.14 -12.73 -1.92
C ILE A 99 -6.35 -12.24 -3.14
N LEU A 100 -5.95 -13.15 -4.03
CA LEU A 100 -5.26 -12.79 -5.28
C LEU A 100 -6.18 -12.03 -6.24
N ALA A 101 -7.48 -12.33 -6.28
CA ALA A 101 -8.44 -11.59 -7.09
C ALA A 101 -8.58 -10.12 -6.63
N SER A 102 -8.37 -9.85 -5.34
CA SER A 102 -8.39 -8.48 -4.81
C SER A 102 -7.29 -7.59 -5.42
N PHE A 103 -6.14 -8.16 -5.80
CA PHE A 103 -5.04 -7.47 -6.47
C PHE A 103 -5.39 -6.99 -7.89
N VAL A 104 -6.29 -7.71 -8.57
CA VAL A 104 -6.68 -7.37 -9.94
C VAL A 104 -7.50 -6.08 -9.96
N THR A 105 -8.19 -5.77 -8.85
CA THR A 105 -9.02 -4.57 -8.75
C THR A 105 -8.13 -3.35 -8.49
N PRO A 106 -8.12 -2.34 -9.38
CA PRO A 106 -7.43 -1.09 -9.13
C PRO A 106 -7.85 -0.47 -7.79
N PRO A 107 -6.90 -0.16 -6.87
CA PRO A 107 -7.24 0.39 -5.54
C PRO A 107 -8.08 1.65 -5.60
N PHE A 108 -7.91 2.46 -6.65
CA PHE A 108 -8.72 3.63 -6.93
C PHE A 108 -10.21 3.29 -7.04
N LEU A 109 -10.60 2.27 -7.82
CA LEU A 109 -12.02 1.88 -7.94
C LEU A 109 -12.62 1.51 -6.59
N GLY A 110 -11.81 0.81 -5.78
CA GLY A 110 -12.14 0.46 -4.40
C GLY A 110 -12.40 1.67 -3.52
N ALA A 111 -11.47 2.64 -3.53
CA ALA A 111 -11.63 3.88 -2.80
C ALA A 111 -12.91 4.63 -3.22
N PHE A 112 -13.20 4.73 -4.52
CA PHE A 112 -14.42 5.37 -5.03
C PHE A 112 -15.68 4.64 -4.55
N ALA A 113 -15.69 3.31 -4.57
CA ALA A 113 -16.81 2.53 -4.05
C ALA A 113 -17.05 2.83 -2.55
N TRP A 114 -15.98 2.90 -1.75
CA TRP A 114 -16.04 3.26 -0.34
C TRP A 114 -16.51 4.70 -0.10
N VAL A 115 -16.15 5.66 -0.95
CA VAL A 115 -16.70 7.03 -0.90
C VAL A 115 -18.21 7.02 -1.17
N MET A 116 -18.65 6.29 -2.20
CA MET A 116 -20.08 6.20 -2.54
C MET A 116 -20.89 5.45 -1.48
N LEU A 117 -20.27 4.50 -0.78
CA LEU A 117 -20.93 3.71 0.26
C LEU A 117 -20.95 4.44 1.61
N ALA A 118 -19.82 4.97 2.05
CA ALA A 118 -19.56 5.41 3.42
C ALA A 118 -18.98 6.85 3.53
N GLY A 119 -19.03 7.63 2.45
CA GLY A 119 -18.72 9.06 2.50
C GLY A 119 -19.69 9.81 3.43
N PRO A 120 -19.20 10.74 4.27
CA PRO A 120 -20.01 11.35 5.36
C PRO A 120 -21.28 12.04 4.84
N ASN A 121 -21.16 12.78 3.74
CA ASN A 121 -22.26 13.60 3.22
C ASN A 121 -23.17 12.84 2.23
N ALA A 122 -22.58 12.09 1.30
CA ALA A 122 -23.31 11.50 0.18
C ALA A 122 -23.35 9.96 0.17
N GLY A 123 -22.67 9.31 1.11
CA GLY A 123 -22.57 7.85 1.18
C GLY A 123 -23.92 7.19 1.42
N LEU A 124 -24.17 6.07 0.74
CA LEU A 124 -25.42 5.30 0.85
C LEU A 124 -25.76 4.93 2.30
N LEU A 125 -24.78 4.46 3.08
CA LEU A 125 -24.97 4.09 4.49
C LEU A 125 -25.46 5.27 5.32
N ASN A 126 -24.84 6.44 5.14
CA ASN A 126 -25.22 7.65 5.88
C ASN A 126 -26.56 8.21 5.41
N LYS A 127 -26.89 8.11 4.12
CA LYS A 127 -28.20 8.51 3.61
C LYS A 127 -29.32 7.66 4.21
N LEU A 128 -29.15 6.34 4.24
CA LEU A 128 -30.13 5.43 4.86
C LEU A 128 -30.25 5.68 6.36
N TYR A 129 -29.13 5.85 7.06
CA TYR A 129 -29.11 6.19 8.48
C TYR A 129 -29.90 7.47 8.78
N ARG A 130 -29.65 8.55 8.02
CA ARG A 130 -30.38 9.81 8.20
C ARG A 130 -31.85 9.70 7.83
N ALA A 131 -32.21 8.93 6.80
CA ALA A 131 -33.60 8.69 6.44
C ALA A 131 -34.38 7.98 7.56
N TRP A 132 -33.73 7.08 8.31
CA TRP A 132 -34.38 6.32 9.39
C TRP A 132 -34.36 7.03 10.73
N THR A 133 -33.30 7.79 11.03
CA THR A 133 -33.09 8.40 12.36
C THR A 133 -33.35 9.89 12.42
N GLY A 134 -33.37 10.59 11.27
CA GLY A 134 -33.38 12.05 11.22
C GLY A 134 -32.09 12.72 11.68
N ALA A 135 -31.01 11.96 11.92
CA ALA A 135 -29.73 12.51 12.38
C ALA A 135 -29.12 13.49 11.35
N ALA A 136 -28.43 14.52 11.85
CA ALA A 136 -27.67 15.44 11.00
C ALA A 136 -26.25 14.91 10.72
N GLU A 137 -25.63 14.29 11.72
CA GLU A 137 -24.28 13.76 11.65
C GLU A 137 -24.22 12.42 10.89
N PRO A 138 -23.11 12.11 10.22
CA PRO A 138 -22.92 10.81 9.57
C PRO A 138 -22.68 9.70 10.59
N LEU A 139 -23.21 8.51 10.32
CA LEU A 139 -22.91 7.28 11.07
C LEU A 139 -21.46 6.83 10.84
N VAL A 140 -21.00 6.91 9.60
CA VAL A 140 -19.67 6.46 9.17
C VAL A 140 -18.98 7.59 8.40
N ASN A 141 -17.71 7.84 8.69
CA ASN A 141 -16.90 8.77 7.91
C ASN A 141 -15.64 8.07 7.39
N ILE A 142 -15.68 7.67 6.12
CA ILE A 142 -14.54 6.98 5.49
C ILE A 142 -13.29 7.85 5.32
N PHE A 143 -13.44 9.18 5.42
CA PHE A 143 -12.34 10.14 5.36
C PHE A 143 -11.66 10.37 6.72
N SER A 144 -12.20 9.78 7.79
CA SER A 144 -11.55 9.79 9.10
C SER A 144 -10.30 8.90 9.11
N MET A 145 -9.38 9.13 10.04
CA MET A 145 -8.17 8.30 10.18
C MET A 145 -8.50 6.80 10.32
N PRO A 146 -9.45 6.36 11.17
CA PRO A 146 -9.85 4.95 11.23
C PRO A 146 -10.45 4.43 9.91
N GLY A 147 -11.23 5.27 9.21
CA GLY A 147 -11.79 4.94 7.90
C GLY A 147 -10.71 4.70 6.85
N LEU A 148 -9.69 5.57 6.81
CA LEU A 148 -8.54 5.43 5.93
C LEU A 148 -7.72 4.17 6.29
N ILE A 149 -7.44 3.94 7.58
CA ILE A 149 -6.74 2.72 8.04
C ILE A 149 -7.48 1.48 7.56
N PHE A 150 -8.79 1.43 7.75
CA PHE A 150 -9.63 0.31 7.33
C PHE A 150 -9.58 0.07 5.82
N VAL A 151 -9.84 1.10 5.00
CA VAL A 151 -9.86 0.96 3.54
C VAL A 151 -8.50 0.53 3.03
N VAL A 152 -7.43 1.20 3.44
CA VAL A 152 -6.08 0.90 2.96
C VAL A 152 -5.65 -0.51 3.40
N SER A 153 -6.01 -0.95 4.61
CA SER A 153 -5.69 -2.29 5.10
C SER A 153 -6.33 -3.39 4.26
N ILE A 154 -7.57 -3.21 3.78
CA ILE A 154 -8.25 -4.18 2.90
C ILE A 154 -7.47 -4.40 1.60
N TYR A 155 -6.82 -3.36 1.07
CA TYR A 155 -6.01 -3.47 -0.15
C TYR A 155 -4.55 -3.86 0.12
N THR A 156 -4.07 -3.72 1.36
CA THR A 156 -2.65 -3.91 1.70
C THR A 156 -2.37 -5.26 2.39
N PHE A 157 -3.31 -5.82 3.15
CA PHE A 157 -3.15 -7.15 3.75
C PHE A 157 -2.82 -8.27 2.73
N PRO A 158 -3.28 -8.25 1.46
CA PRO A 158 -2.94 -9.28 0.50
C PRO A 158 -1.43 -9.38 0.22
N TYR A 159 -0.69 -8.26 0.27
CA TYR A 159 0.77 -8.26 0.12
C TYR A 159 1.44 -9.02 1.27
N VAL A 160 1.01 -8.75 2.51
CA VAL A 160 1.49 -9.44 3.72
C VAL A 160 1.17 -10.93 3.64
N PHE A 161 -0.06 -11.28 3.24
CA PHE A 161 -0.48 -12.65 3.06
C PHE A 161 0.42 -13.42 2.09
N ILE A 162 0.67 -12.89 0.89
CA ILE A 162 1.50 -13.55 -0.13
C ILE A 162 2.92 -13.76 0.39
N MET A 163 3.52 -12.72 0.97
CA MET A 163 4.89 -12.78 1.47
C MET A 163 5.03 -13.85 2.56
N LEU A 164 4.13 -13.87 3.54
CA LEU A 164 4.18 -14.83 4.64
C LEU A 164 3.83 -16.25 4.19
N ALA A 165 2.79 -16.42 3.36
CA ALA A 165 2.38 -17.75 2.91
C ALA A 165 3.46 -18.43 2.07
N ASN A 166 4.13 -17.68 1.18
CA ASN A 166 5.25 -18.21 0.40
C ASN A 166 6.44 -18.56 1.29
N THR A 167 6.74 -17.73 2.30
CA THR A 167 7.85 -18.00 3.23
C THR A 167 7.58 -19.24 4.08
N LEU A 168 6.34 -19.39 4.59
CA LEU A 168 5.94 -20.55 5.38
C LEU A 168 5.99 -21.84 4.57
N GLU A 169 5.61 -21.80 3.29
CA GLU A 169 5.69 -22.98 2.42
C GLU A 169 7.14 -23.41 2.08
N LEU A 170 8.11 -22.51 2.19
CA LEU A 170 9.52 -22.81 1.95
C LEU A 170 10.22 -23.46 3.16
N ILE A 171 9.71 -23.25 4.37
CA ILE A 171 10.29 -23.81 5.59
C ILE A 171 9.86 -25.27 5.72
N ALA A 172 10.85 -26.17 5.64
CA ALA A 172 10.65 -27.61 5.80
C ALA A 172 10.09 -27.95 7.19
N SER A 173 9.14 -28.90 7.23
CA SER A 173 8.41 -29.25 8.46
C SER A 173 9.28 -29.92 9.52
N ASP A 174 10.37 -30.57 9.11
CA ASP A 174 11.36 -31.21 9.97
C ASP A 174 12.10 -30.22 10.89
N LEU A 175 12.27 -28.97 10.46
CA LEU A 175 12.82 -27.90 11.31
C LEU A 175 11.85 -27.44 12.40
N GLU A 176 10.54 -27.55 12.18
CA GLU A 176 9.51 -27.23 13.18
C GLU A 176 9.42 -28.35 14.22
N ASP A 177 9.49 -29.61 13.79
CA ASP A 177 9.53 -30.79 14.67
C ASP A 177 10.81 -30.85 15.53
N ALA A 178 11.93 -30.31 15.02
CA ALA A 178 13.18 -30.22 15.78
C ALA A 178 13.18 -29.10 16.84
N ALA A 179 12.24 -28.15 16.74
CA ALA A 179 12.12 -27.02 17.66
C ALA A 179 11.09 -27.27 18.79
N SER A 180 10.29 -28.33 18.70
CA SER A 180 9.35 -28.79 19.73
C SER A 180 9.98 -29.71 20.77
#